data_AF-A0A8T6FJU0-F1
#
_entry.id   AF-A0A8T6FJU0-F1
#
_cell.length_a   1.000
_cell.length_b   1.000
_cell.length_c   1.000
_cell.angle_alpha   90.00
_cell.angle_beta   90.00
_cell.angle_gamma   90.00
#
_symmetry.space_group_name_H-M   'P 1'
#
loop_
_entity.id
_entity.type
_entity.pdbx_description
1 polymer ?
#
loop_
_entity_poly.entity_id
_entity_poly.type
_entity_poly.pdbx_seq_one_letter_code
_entity_poly.pdbx_strand_id
1 'polypeptide(L)'
;MRTTFLTPSSTMAEAVQLTPVSAQAAPHPLDPLTPDEVERAAALVKPKLGDQAAFCSVALVEPPKDALRAFATGDELPRRLRFMGFDYPEGEPDGGFDAVVDLSAGTADVSRIAKGQAPIGFADVVRAVRITKEDAGWQAAMRERGVTDFEHVQIDPWPAGGYQHPSIPAGHRAHRAISFVRENKTDNGYARPVQGLIAHVDLTAGRVAHLEDHGAMPLPPEHGRYDAASQPNLRSPLKPLEISQPDGPGFTVEGGAITWANWRFRVTMHPINGLVLHQLEVRDGPGKGGDAPWRSVLHRAALSDMVVPYGDPDPMHGWKHVLDAGEASIGNCANSLMLGCDCLGEIHYLDHVAVKPDGSARPIERAICLHEEDYGILWKHHDGHGQTTEVRRSRRLVVSTFHTVGNYEYGFYWYLYLDGTIQMEAKLTGIVGVSAVSEGEERPEYAPLIAPNLASPIHQHLFCFRLDFDLDGDTASVYEVDVEPSPMGANNPDGTNFHAAERLL
;
A
#
# COMPACT_ATOMS: atom_id res chain seq x y z
N MET A 1 12.17 -8.33 -60.03
CA MET A 1 11.87 -9.53 -60.85
C MET A 1 12.26 -10.75 -60.02
N ARG A 2 11.31 -11.66 -59.78
CA ARG A 2 11.39 -12.96 -59.08
C ARG A 2 11.56 -12.95 -57.55
N THR A 3 10.39 -12.94 -56.91
CA THR A 3 10.04 -13.53 -55.62
C THR A 3 10.26 -15.05 -55.67
N THR A 4 10.89 -15.63 -54.65
CA THR A 4 10.97 -17.09 -54.44
C THR A 4 10.32 -17.40 -53.09
N PHE A 5 9.20 -18.12 -53.13
CA PHE A 5 8.51 -18.64 -51.95
C PHE A 5 9.17 -19.95 -51.53
N LEU A 6 9.52 -20.07 -50.25
CA LEU A 6 9.85 -21.34 -49.59
C LEU A 6 8.72 -21.68 -48.61
N THR A 7 8.14 -22.86 -48.80
CA THR A 7 7.09 -23.49 -48.01
C THR A 7 7.57 -23.89 -46.60
N PRO A 8 6.70 -23.88 -45.57
CA PRO A 8 7.06 -24.38 -44.25
C PRO A 8 6.94 -25.91 -44.17
N SER A 9 7.92 -26.53 -43.51
CA SER A 9 7.98 -27.95 -43.16
C SER A 9 7.05 -28.26 -41.98
N SER A 10 6.34 -29.39 -42.06
CA SER A 10 5.40 -29.89 -41.04
C SER A 10 6.13 -30.27 -39.75
N THR A 11 5.71 -29.71 -38.62
CA THR A 11 6.12 -30.11 -37.28
C THR A 11 5.35 -31.35 -36.82
N MET A 12 6.10 -32.36 -36.35
CA MET A 12 5.60 -33.52 -35.61
C MET A 12 4.93 -33.05 -34.30
N ALA A 13 3.73 -33.55 -34.03
CA ALA A 13 3.05 -33.35 -32.75
C ALA A 13 3.56 -34.40 -31.76
N GLU A 14 4.38 -33.99 -30.78
CA GLU A 14 4.64 -34.79 -29.58
C GLU A 14 3.44 -34.67 -28.64
N ALA A 15 2.87 -35.83 -28.28
CA ALA A 15 1.78 -35.92 -27.32
C ALA A 15 2.31 -35.59 -25.92
N VAL A 16 1.86 -34.45 -25.38
CA VAL A 16 2.05 -34.09 -23.97
C VAL A 16 1.26 -35.09 -23.12
N GLN A 17 1.97 -36.00 -22.44
CA GLN A 17 1.38 -36.79 -21.35
C GLN A 17 1.08 -35.86 -20.19
N LEU A 18 -0.21 -35.59 -19.98
CA LEU A 18 -0.71 -34.91 -18.78
C LEU A 18 -0.43 -35.83 -17.58
N THR A 19 0.51 -35.42 -16.73
CA THR A 19 0.66 -35.98 -15.39
C THR A 19 -0.63 -35.75 -14.60
N PRO A 20 -1.09 -36.74 -13.83
CA PRO A 20 -2.29 -36.58 -13.02
C PRO A 20 -2.07 -35.47 -12.00
N VAL A 21 -3.01 -34.52 -11.95
CA VAL A 21 -3.11 -33.48 -10.91
C VAL A 21 -3.11 -34.19 -9.56
N SER A 22 -2.03 -34.07 -8.80
CA SER A 22 -2.02 -34.47 -7.39
C SER A 22 -3.15 -33.71 -6.69
N ALA A 23 -3.98 -34.42 -5.91
CA ALA A 23 -5.01 -33.81 -5.08
C ALA A 23 -4.42 -32.59 -4.35
N GLN A 24 -4.92 -31.41 -4.67
CA GLN A 24 -4.45 -30.16 -4.09
C GLN A 24 -4.70 -30.23 -2.59
N ALA A 25 -3.64 -30.09 -1.79
CA ALA A 25 -3.77 -30.02 -0.33
C ALA A 25 -4.77 -28.92 0.02
N ALA A 26 -5.58 -29.14 1.07
CA ALA A 26 -6.50 -28.11 1.55
C ALA A 26 -5.73 -26.80 1.79
N PRO A 27 -6.23 -25.65 1.33
CA PRO A 27 -5.53 -24.37 1.46
C PRO A 27 -5.32 -24.04 2.93
N HIS A 28 -4.18 -23.44 3.25
CA HIS A 28 -3.91 -22.97 4.60
C HIS A 28 -4.92 -21.85 4.95
N PRO A 29 -5.35 -21.72 6.22
CA PRO A 29 -6.34 -20.71 6.62
C PRO A 29 -5.94 -19.26 6.30
N LEU A 30 -4.64 -18.99 6.24
CA LEU A 30 -4.03 -17.70 5.87
C LEU A 30 -3.67 -17.55 4.39
N ASP A 31 -4.00 -18.52 3.53
CA ASP A 31 -3.67 -18.38 2.10
C ASP A 31 -4.42 -17.19 1.49
N PRO A 32 -3.80 -16.48 0.51
CA PRO A 32 -4.42 -15.36 -0.17
C PRO A 32 -5.79 -15.70 -0.74
N LEU A 33 -6.68 -14.69 -0.82
CA LEU A 33 -8.00 -14.86 -1.41
C LEU A 33 -7.90 -15.20 -2.90
N THR A 34 -8.78 -16.07 -3.39
CA THR A 34 -8.94 -16.32 -4.82
C THR A 34 -10.10 -15.50 -5.43
N PRO A 35 -10.11 -15.27 -6.75
CA PRO A 35 -11.24 -14.63 -7.41
C PRO A 35 -12.58 -15.34 -7.13
N ASP A 36 -12.59 -16.67 -7.18
CA ASP A 36 -13.77 -17.49 -6.92
C ASP A 36 -14.27 -17.33 -5.48
N GLU A 37 -13.38 -17.24 -4.49
CA GLU A 37 -13.76 -16.97 -3.10
C GLU A 37 -14.45 -15.61 -2.96
N VAL A 38 -13.88 -14.57 -3.56
CA VAL A 38 -14.43 -13.21 -3.53
C VAL A 38 -15.80 -13.16 -4.21
N GLU A 39 -15.95 -13.75 -5.40
CA GLU A 39 -17.22 -13.72 -6.14
C GLU A 39 -18.33 -14.52 -5.46
N ARG A 40 -18.02 -15.73 -4.95
CA ARG A 40 -18.99 -16.53 -4.18
C ARG A 40 -19.41 -15.81 -2.92
N ALA A 41 -18.47 -15.20 -2.20
CA ALA A 41 -18.80 -14.48 -0.98
C ALA A 41 -19.64 -13.23 -1.26
N ALA A 42 -19.29 -12.45 -2.29
CA ALA A 42 -20.07 -11.30 -2.71
C ALA A 42 -21.51 -11.69 -3.13
N ALA A 43 -21.70 -12.84 -3.78
CA ALA A 43 -23.02 -13.34 -4.16
C ALA A 43 -23.93 -13.64 -2.96
N LEU A 44 -23.36 -13.95 -1.78
CA LEU A 44 -24.10 -14.13 -0.53
C LEU A 44 -24.48 -12.80 0.13
N VAL A 45 -23.70 -11.75 -0.10
CA VAL A 45 -23.91 -10.41 0.46
C VAL A 45 -24.92 -9.60 -0.36
N LYS A 46 -24.80 -9.59 -1.70
CA LYS A 46 -25.62 -8.75 -2.59
C LYS A 46 -27.13 -8.79 -2.32
N PRO A 47 -27.78 -9.96 -2.11
CA PRO A 47 -29.22 -10.01 -1.87
C PRO A 47 -29.69 -9.33 -0.57
N LYS A 48 -28.76 -8.99 0.33
CA LYS A 48 -29.01 -8.32 1.61
C LYS A 48 -28.77 -6.80 1.54
N LEU A 49 -28.35 -6.29 0.39
CA LEU A 49 -28.04 -4.88 0.15
C LEU A 49 -29.08 -4.25 -0.78
N GLY A 50 -29.17 -2.92 -0.78
CA GLY A 50 -29.97 -2.17 -1.74
C GLY A 50 -29.28 -2.00 -3.11
N ASP A 51 -30.04 -1.62 -4.13
CA ASP A 51 -29.55 -1.51 -5.52
C ASP A 51 -28.42 -0.48 -5.73
N GLN A 52 -28.26 0.45 -4.80
CA GLN A 52 -27.21 1.48 -4.84
C GLN A 52 -25.92 1.08 -4.11
N ALA A 53 -25.89 -0.09 -3.49
CA ALA A 53 -24.74 -0.52 -2.71
C ALA A 53 -23.53 -0.83 -3.59
N ALA A 54 -22.37 -0.39 -3.12
CA ALA A 54 -21.09 -0.61 -3.75
C ALA A 54 -20.10 -1.19 -2.73
N PHE A 55 -19.37 -2.22 -3.14
CA PHE A 55 -18.27 -2.77 -2.35
C PHE A 55 -17.03 -1.88 -2.48
N CYS A 56 -16.33 -1.62 -1.38
CA CYS A 56 -15.07 -0.87 -1.37
C CYS A 56 -13.86 -1.75 -1.10
N SER A 57 -13.99 -2.78 -0.25
CA SER A 57 -12.88 -3.66 0.10
C SER A 57 -13.34 -5.06 0.48
N VAL A 58 -12.41 -6.03 0.36
CA VAL A 58 -12.56 -7.40 0.84
C VAL A 58 -11.29 -7.82 1.55
N ALA A 59 -11.43 -8.51 2.68
CA ALA A 59 -10.31 -9.07 3.44
C ALA A 59 -10.63 -10.51 3.85
N LEU A 60 -9.58 -11.32 3.98
CA LEU A 60 -9.65 -12.53 4.79
C LEU A 60 -9.87 -12.13 6.25
N VAL A 61 -10.85 -12.75 6.92
CA VAL A 61 -10.93 -12.72 8.38
C VAL A 61 -9.93 -13.74 8.91
N GLU A 62 -8.76 -13.25 9.31
CA GLU A 62 -7.71 -14.08 9.89
C GLU A 62 -8.25 -14.89 11.08
N PRO A 63 -8.00 -16.21 11.15
CA PRO A 63 -8.44 -17.01 12.30
C PRO A 63 -7.75 -16.56 13.60
N PRO A 64 -8.33 -16.85 14.77
CA PRO A 64 -7.71 -16.51 16.06
C PRO A 64 -6.29 -17.08 16.18
N LYS A 65 -5.38 -16.30 16.81
CA LYS A 65 -3.96 -16.66 17.01
C LYS A 65 -3.78 -18.08 17.57
N ASP A 66 -4.54 -18.44 18.61
CA ASP A 66 -4.47 -19.76 19.24
C ASP A 66 -4.92 -20.89 18.29
N ALA A 67 -5.92 -20.64 17.45
CA ALA A 67 -6.39 -21.61 16.46
C ALA A 67 -5.34 -21.81 15.36
N LEU A 68 -4.68 -20.74 14.90
CA LEU A 68 -3.58 -20.83 13.94
C LEU A 68 -2.35 -21.54 14.51
N ARG A 69 -2.06 -21.36 15.80
CA ARG A 69 -0.97 -22.05 16.48
C ARG A 69 -1.23 -23.56 16.61
N ALA A 70 -2.49 -23.94 16.86
CA ALA A 70 -2.89 -25.33 16.97
C ALA A 70 -3.11 -26.03 15.61
N PHE A 71 -3.21 -25.26 14.52
CA PHE A 71 -3.53 -25.76 13.19
C PHE A 71 -2.44 -26.70 12.66
N ALA A 72 -2.86 -27.89 12.22
CA ALA A 72 -2.07 -28.83 11.44
C ALA A 72 -2.69 -29.01 10.04
N THR A 73 -1.85 -29.38 9.06
CA THR A 73 -2.32 -29.70 7.71
C THR A 73 -3.39 -30.80 7.77
N GLY A 74 -4.58 -30.48 7.27
CA GLY A 74 -5.75 -31.37 7.29
C GLY A 74 -6.82 -30.96 8.32
N ASP A 75 -6.51 -30.06 9.25
CA ASP A 75 -7.51 -29.43 10.10
C ASP A 75 -8.42 -28.51 9.27
N GLU A 76 -9.67 -28.36 9.71
CA GLU A 76 -10.63 -27.44 9.10
C GLU A 76 -10.83 -26.21 10.00
N LEU A 77 -10.55 -25.03 9.46
CA LEU A 77 -10.95 -23.76 10.07
C LEU A 77 -11.95 -23.04 9.15
N PRO A 78 -12.93 -22.29 9.71
CA PRO A 78 -13.86 -21.52 8.90
C PRO A 78 -13.14 -20.55 7.97
N ARG A 79 -13.47 -20.59 6.67
CA ARG A 79 -12.93 -19.65 5.68
C ARG A 79 -13.84 -18.44 5.59
N ARG A 80 -13.46 -17.35 6.25
CA ARG A 80 -14.31 -16.16 6.40
C ARG A 80 -13.75 -14.96 5.66
N LEU A 81 -14.61 -14.23 4.97
CA LEU A 81 -14.27 -12.97 4.28
C LEU A 81 -15.06 -11.82 4.91
N ARG A 82 -14.45 -10.66 5.02
CA ARG A 82 -15.11 -9.42 5.45
C ARG A 82 -15.12 -8.44 4.29
N PHE A 83 -16.31 -8.01 3.91
CA PHE A 83 -16.52 -6.93 2.95
C PHE A 83 -16.89 -5.66 3.68
N MET A 84 -16.37 -4.54 3.20
CA MET A 84 -16.91 -3.23 3.51
C MET A 84 -17.42 -2.58 2.23
N GLY A 85 -18.39 -1.69 2.39
CA GLY A 85 -18.92 -0.90 1.29
C GLY A 85 -19.88 0.16 1.80
N PHE A 86 -20.54 0.82 0.87
CA PHE A 86 -21.43 1.95 1.13
C PHE A 86 -22.59 1.97 0.14
N ASP A 87 -23.60 2.76 0.46
CA ASP A 87 -24.69 3.13 -0.46
C ASP A 87 -24.94 4.64 -0.36
N TYR A 88 -26.04 5.13 -0.95
CA TYR A 88 -26.40 6.54 -0.91
C TYR A 88 -27.88 6.69 -0.49
N PRO A 89 -28.23 6.28 0.73
CA PRO A 89 -29.62 6.25 1.16
C PRO A 89 -30.17 7.68 1.22
N GLU A 90 -31.32 7.91 0.58
CA GLU A 90 -31.89 9.25 0.50
C GLU A 90 -32.38 9.70 1.89
N GLY A 91 -31.86 10.83 2.38
CA GLY A 91 -32.30 11.46 3.63
C GLY A 91 -31.87 10.76 4.91
N GLU A 92 -31.09 9.68 4.82
CA GLU A 92 -30.63 8.89 5.97
C GLU A 92 -29.10 8.89 6.07
N PRO A 93 -28.53 8.64 7.26
CA PRO A 93 -27.09 8.40 7.40
C PRO A 93 -26.64 7.23 6.52
N ASP A 94 -25.54 7.42 5.79
CA ASP A 94 -24.87 6.31 5.10
C ASP A 94 -24.12 5.48 6.15
N GLY A 95 -22.91 5.88 6.53
CA GLY A 95 -22.04 5.07 7.40
C GLY A 95 -21.44 3.87 6.66
N GLY A 96 -22.17 3.29 5.71
CA GLY A 96 -21.85 2.10 4.96
C GLY A 96 -22.22 0.80 5.67
N PHE A 97 -21.75 -0.31 5.11
CA PHE A 97 -22.00 -1.65 5.62
C PHE A 97 -20.71 -2.43 5.88
N ASP A 98 -20.81 -3.36 6.81
CA ASP A 98 -19.81 -4.36 7.15
C ASP A 98 -20.46 -5.73 7.04
N ALA A 99 -19.90 -6.59 6.19
CA ALA A 99 -20.43 -7.91 5.91
C ALA A 99 -19.39 -8.99 6.16
N VAL A 100 -19.69 -9.93 7.06
CA VAL A 100 -18.85 -11.12 7.30
C VAL A 100 -19.52 -12.33 6.67
N VAL A 101 -18.78 -12.98 5.77
CA VAL A 101 -19.23 -14.17 5.04
C VAL A 101 -18.43 -15.36 5.53
N ASP A 102 -19.11 -16.43 5.93
CA ASP A 102 -18.52 -17.73 6.18
C ASP A 102 -18.73 -18.61 4.95
N LEU A 103 -17.69 -18.76 4.13
CA LEU A 103 -17.75 -19.54 2.90
C LEU A 103 -17.96 -21.04 3.18
N SER A 104 -17.45 -21.53 4.30
CA SER A 104 -17.62 -22.93 4.72
C SER A 104 -19.08 -23.22 5.08
N ALA A 105 -19.74 -22.28 5.78
CA ALA A 105 -21.15 -22.40 6.16
C ALA A 105 -22.14 -21.89 5.09
N GLY A 106 -21.68 -21.17 4.06
CA GLY A 106 -22.55 -20.55 3.06
C GLY A 106 -23.46 -19.45 3.63
N THR A 107 -22.99 -18.73 4.65
CA THR A 107 -23.77 -17.70 5.36
C THR A 107 -23.12 -16.32 5.25
N ALA A 108 -23.93 -15.28 5.28
CA ALA A 108 -23.47 -13.88 5.31
C ALA A 108 -24.24 -13.11 6.38
N ASP A 109 -23.50 -12.49 7.28
CA ASP A 109 -24.01 -11.46 8.21
C ASP A 109 -23.68 -10.09 7.63
N VAL A 110 -24.64 -9.17 7.65
CA VAL A 110 -24.49 -7.81 7.12
C VAL A 110 -25.04 -6.84 8.15
N SER A 111 -24.23 -5.86 8.52
CA SER A 111 -24.58 -4.84 9.50
C SER A 111 -24.24 -3.44 8.99
N ARG A 112 -24.93 -2.42 9.50
CA ARG A 112 -24.60 -1.02 9.21
C ARG A 112 -23.53 -0.53 10.17
N ILE A 113 -22.63 0.31 9.65
CA ILE A 113 -21.60 0.95 10.45
C ILE A 113 -22.24 2.08 11.26
N ALA A 114 -22.34 1.88 12.57
CA ALA A 114 -23.06 2.80 13.46
C ALA A 114 -22.28 4.09 13.78
N LYS A 115 -20.94 4.06 13.69
CA LYS A 115 -20.05 5.19 13.98
C LYS A 115 -18.94 5.24 12.95
N GLY A 116 -18.74 6.39 12.33
CA GLY A 116 -17.79 6.57 11.25
C GLY A 116 -18.40 6.28 9.88
N GLN A 117 -17.53 6.08 8.89
CA GLN A 117 -17.88 5.80 7.50
C GLN A 117 -17.02 4.64 6.99
N ALA A 118 -17.54 3.84 6.06
CA ALA A 118 -16.72 2.90 5.30
C ALA A 118 -15.62 3.63 4.50
N PRO A 119 -14.48 2.98 4.21
CA PRO A 119 -13.41 3.54 3.38
C PRO A 119 -13.92 4.04 2.03
N ILE A 120 -13.22 5.01 1.44
CA ILE A 120 -13.46 5.54 0.10
C ILE A 120 -13.31 4.42 -0.92
N GLY A 121 -14.33 4.28 -1.78
CA GLY A 121 -14.31 3.35 -2.90
C GLY A 121 -14.22 4.06 -4.23
N PHE A 122 -13.86 3.31 -5.28
CA PHE A 122 -13.79 3.86 -6.64
C PHE A 122 -15.11 4.50 -7.11
N ALA A 123 -16.26 3.95 -6.68
CA ALA A 123 -17.57 4.52 -7.00
C ALA A 123 -17.78 5.91 -6.39
N ASP A 124 -17.23 6.19 -5.21
CA ASP A 124 -17.27 7.53 -4.60
C ASP A 124 -16.51 8.54 -5.43
N VAL A 125 -15.29 8.19 -5.84
CA VAL A 125 -14.41 9.07 -6.61
C VAL A 125 -15.08 9.46 -7.92
N VAL A 126 -15.60 8.48 -8.67
CA VAL A 126 -16.32 8.73 -9.93
C VAL A 126 -17.55 9.62 -9.69
N ARG A 127 -18.31 9.35 -8.62
CA ARG A 127 -19.50 10.12 -8.27
C ARG A 127 -19.16 11.56 -7.89
N ALA A 128 -18.12 11.78 -7.07
CA ALA A 128 -17.66 13.10 -6.65
C ALA A 128 -17.18 13.96 -7.83
N VAL A 129 -16.39 13.37 -8.73
CA VAL A 129 -15.91 14.04 -9.94
C VAL A 129 -17.08 14.48 -10.81
N ARG A 130 -18.06 13.59 -11.05
CA ARG A 130 -19.25 13.91 -11.85
C ARG A 130 -20.05 15.05 -11.24
N ILE A 131 -20.42 14.94 -9.96
CA ILE A 131 -21.20 15.94 -9.24
C ILE A 131 -20.53 17.31 -9.31
N THR A 132 -19.21 17.36 -9.10
CA THR A 132 -18.46 18.61 -9.10
C THR A 132 -18.41 19.24 -10.50
N LYS A 133 -18.14 18.45 -11.55
CA LYS A 133 -18.09 18.99 -12.93
C LYS A 133 -19.46 19.47 -13.43
N GLU A 134 -20.55 18.86 -12.98
CA GLU A 134 -21.91 19.22 -13.38
C GLU A 134 -22.45 20.45 -12.63
N ASP A 135 -21.83 20.84 -11.50
CA ASP A 135 -22.28 21.97 -10.69
C ASP A 135 -22.06 23.33 -11.38
N ALA A 136 -23.14 24.09 -11.53
CA ALA A 136 -23.11 25.38 -12.23
C ALA A 136 -22.28 26.44 -11.49
N GLY A 137 -22.22 26.39 -10.16
CA GLY A 137 -21.42 27.30 -9.34
C GLY A 137 -19.92 27.04 -9.51
N TRP A 138 -19.51 25.77 -9.43
CA TRP A 138 -18.14 25.35 -9.72
C TRP A 138 -17.73 25.75 -11.14
N GLN A 139 -18.58 25.49 -12.14
CA GLN A 139 -18.30 25.90 -13.52
C GLN A 139 -18.15 27.43 -13.67
N ALA A 140 -18.92 28.23 -12.94
CA ALA A 140 -18.79 29.69 -12.94
C ALA A 140 -17.44 30.11 -12.32
N ALA A 141 -17.09 29.57 -11.16
CA ALA A 141 -15.83 29.84 -10.46
C ALA A 141 -14.59 29.43 -11.29
N MET A 142 -14.68 28.34 -12.05
CA MET A 142 -13.63 27.92 -12.98
C MET A 142 -13.46 28.90 -14.16
N ARG A 143 -14.57 29.43 -14.71
CA ARG A 143 -14.53 30.43 -15.79
C ARG A 143 -13.93 31.76 -15.32
N GLU A 144 -14.17 32.17 -14.07
CA GLU A 144 -13.53 33.34 -13.47
C GLU A 144 -12.01 33.20 -13.39
N ARG A 145 -11.51 31.96 -13.31
CA ARG A 145 -10.08 31.61 -13.36
C ARG A 145 -9.55 31.36 -14.77
N GLY A 146 -10.33 31.71 -15.80
CA GLY A 146 -9.96 31.56 -17.21
C GLY A 146 -10.10 30.14 -17.77
N VAL A 147 -10.71 29.21 -17.02
CA VAL A 147 -10.90 27.82 -17.47
C VAL A 147 -12.30 27.66 -18.04
N THR A 148 -12.40 27.51 -19.36
CA THR A 148 -13.68 27.33 -20.07
C THR A 148 -13.89 25.92 -20.61
N ASP A 149 -12.81 25.15 -20.75
CA ASP A 149 -12.86 23.72 -21.08
C ASP A 149 -12.71 22.89 -19.80
N PHE A 150 -13.75 22.13 -19.46
CA PHE A 150 -13.77 21.27 -18.28
C PHE A 150 -13.43 19.81 -18.60
N GLU A 151 -13.25 19.45 -19.88
CA GLU A 151 -12.90 18.10 -20.30
C GLU A 151 -11.59 17.66 -19.63
N HIS A 152 -10.57 18.52 -19.73
CA HIS A 152 -9.22 18.24 -19.25
C HIS A 152 -9.00 18.57 -17.77
N VAL A 153 -9.97 19.19 -17.09
CA VAL A 153 -9.87 19.44 -15.65
C VAL A 153 -9.85 18.12 -14.88
N GLN A 154 -8.78 17.89 -14.14
CA GLN A 154 -8.69 16.83 -13.15
C GLN A 154 -9.33 17.32 -11.85
N ILE A 155 -10.11 16.45 -11.22
CA ILE A 155 -10.69 16.69 -9.91
C ILE A 155 -10.23 15.56 -9.02
N ASP A 156 -9.64 15.91 -7.89
CA ASP A 156 -9.22 14.96 -6.87
C ASP A 156 -10.18 15.09 -5.68
N PRO A 157 -11.06 14.10 -5.47
CA PRO A 157 -11.88 14.04 -4.27
C PRO A 157 -11.03 13.53 -3.10
N TRP A 158 -10.88 14.37 -2.09
CA TRP A 158 -10.20 14.02 -0.84
C TRP A 158 -11.22 13.63 0.23
N PRO A 159 -10.83 12.77 1.20
CA PRO A 159 -11.64 12.54 2.39
C PRO A 159 -11.93 13.87 3.10
N ALA A 160 -13.11 13.96 3.71
CA ALA A 160 -13.48 15.12 4.51
C ALA A 160 -12.70 15.22 5.84
N GLY A 161 -11.86 14.23 6.17
CA GLY A 161 -10.96 14.22 7.33
C GLY A 161 -11.70 14.33 8.67
N GLY A 162 -12.86 13.70 8.80
CA GLY A 162 -13.68 13.79 10.03
C GLY A 162 -14.33 15.16 10.31
N TYR A 163 -14.03 16.21 9.53
CA TYR A 163 -14.60 17.55 9.67
C TYR A 163 -15.44 17.91 8.44
N GLN A 164 -16.57 17.22 8.28
CA GLN A 164 -17.54 17.55 7.21
C GLN A 164 -18.00 19.02 7.33
N HIS A 165 -18.21 19.68 6.19
CA HIS A 165 -18.74 21.04 6.20
C HIS A 165 -20.19 21.05 6.73
N PRO A 166 -20.62 22.03 7.55
CA PRO A 166 -21.95 22.06 8.17
C PRO A 166 -23.14 21.99 7.19
N SER A 167 -22.93 22.36 5.91
CA SER A 167 -23.94 22.22 4.85
C SER A 167 -24.23 20.77 4.44
N ILE A 168 -23.40 19.83 4.89
CA ILE A 168 -23.58 18.39 4.70
C ILE A 168 -24.18 17.83 6.00
N PRO A 169 -25.37 17.20 5.94
CA PRO A 169 -25.99 16.61 7.12
C PRO A 169 -25.09 15.57 7.81
N ALA A 170 -25.18 15.49 9.13
CA ALA A 170 -24.38 14.54 9.89
C ALA A 170 -24.71 13.09 9.51
N GLY A 171 -23.67 12.30 9.23
CA GLY A 171 -23.81 10.91 8.81
C GLY A 171 -23.87 10.72 7.29
N HIS A 172 -23.98 11.81 6.52
CA HIS A 172 -23.81 11.73 5.06
C HIS A 172 -22.35 11.49 4.68
N ARG A 173 -22.16 10.86 3.52
CA ARG A 173 -20.86 10.59 2.94
C ARG A 173 -20.36 11.81 2.18
N ALA A 174 -19.16 12.27 2.50
CA ALA A 174 -18.65 13.56 2.03
C ALA A 174 -17.24 13.48 1.44
N HIS A 175 -16.99 14.28 0.41
CA HIS A 175 -15.64 14.56 -0.11
C HIS A 175 -15.38 16.06 -0.17
N ARG A 176 -14.11 16.44 -0.13
CA ARG A 176 -13.63 17.77 -0.51
C ARG A 176 -12.91 17.63 -1.85
N ALA A 177 -13.52 18.16 -2.91
CA ALA A 177 -12.99 18.06 -4.26
C ALA A 177 -12.16 19.30 -4.59
N ILE A 178 -10.87 19.09 -4.91
CA ILE A 178 -9.95 20.13 -5.41
C ILE A 178 -9.67 19.89 -6.89
N SER A 179 -9.37 20.97 -7.62
CA SER A 179 -9.29 20.94 -9.09
C SER A 179 -7.91 21.29 -9.60
N PHE A 180 -7.56 20.69 -10.73
CA PHE A 180 -6.29 20.84 -11.42
C PHE A 180 -6.54 20.96 -12.92
N VAL A 181 -5.79 21.82 -13.60
CA VAL A 181 -5.95 22.03 -15.04
C VAL A 181 -4.89 21.23 -15.79
N ARG A 182 -5.30 20.52 -16.84
CA ARG A 182 -4.40 19.83 -17.75
C ARG A 182 -4.53 20.40 -19.14
N GLU A 183 -3.43 20.44 -19.88
CA GLU A 183 -3.44 20.85 -21.28
C GLU A 183 -4.00 19.74 -22.19
N ASN A 184 -3.86 18.48 -21.78
CA ASN A 184 -4.39 17.31 -22.48
C ASN A 184 -4.49 16.11 -21.53
N LYS A 185 -4.97 14.96 -22.03
CA LYS A 185 -5.21 13.76 -21.22
C LYS A 185 -3.96 13.20 -20.50
N THR A 186 -2.75 13.37 -21.03
CA THR A 186 -1.51 12.81 -20.45
C THR A 186 -0.67 13.85 -19.71
N ASP A 187 -1.17 15.07 -19.57
CA ASP A 187 -0.48 16.13 -18.84
C ASP A 187 -0.58 15.93 -17.32
N ASN A 188 0.39 16.51 -16.59
CA ASN A 188 0.45 16.48 -15.14
C ASN A 188 -0.40 17.62 -14.55
N GLY A 189 -1.62 17.29 -14.10
CA GLY A 189 -2.54 18.28 -13.52
C GLY A 189 -1.98 18.99 -12.28
N TYR A 190 -1.16 18.31 -11.48
CA TYR A 190 -0.57 18.88 -10.27
C TYR A 190 0.39 20.05 -10.56
N ALA A 191 0.80 20.28 -11.81
CA ALA A 191 1.56 21.47 -12.18
C ALA A 191 0.70 22.74 -12.23
N ARG A 192 -0.62 22.61 -12.40
CA ARG A 192 -1.55 23.73 -12.54
C ARG A 192 -2.76 23.58 -11.58
N PRO A 193 -2.53 23.63 -10.25
CA PRO A 193 -3.61 23.63 -9.27
C PRO A 193 -4.52 24.85 -9.42
N VAL A 194 -5.82 24.63 -9.24
CA VAL A 194 -6.83 25.69 -9.13
C VAL A 194 -6.88 26.14 -7.67
N GLN A 195 -6.11 27.17 -7.33
CA GLN A 195 -6.03 27.68 -5.96
C GLN A 195 -7.32 28.39 -5.53
N GLY A 196 -7.64 28.23 -4.24
CA GLY A 196 -8.73 28.94 -3.57
C GLY A 196 -10.13 28.43 -3.89
N LEU A 197 -10.28 27.26 -4.54
CA LEU A 197 -11.59 26.69 -4.87
C LEU A 197 -11.70 25.26 -4.33
N ILE A 198 -12.66 25.03 -3.43
CA ILE A 198 -12.95 23.71 -2.85
C ILE A 198 -14.45 23.43 -2.97
N ALA A 199 -14.81 22.31 -3.58
CA ALA A 199 -16.19 21.83 -3.58
C ALA A 199 -16.40 20.81 -2.47
N HIS A 200 -17.29 21.10 -1.53
CA HIS A 200 -17.76 20.16 -0.51
C HIS A 200 -18.90 19.34 -1.10
N VAL A 201 -18.61 18.09 -1.44
CA VAL A 201 -19.54 17.22 -2.15
C VAL A 201 -20.26 16.31 -1.16
N ASP A 202 -21.58 16.40 -1.13
CA ASP A 202 -22.46 15.46 -0.43
C ASP A 202 -22.77 14.31 -1.40
N LEU A 203 -22.11 13.17 -1.22
CA LEU A 203 -22.29 12.01 -2.07
C LEU A 203 -23.64 11.35 -1.86
N THR A 204 -24.12 11.35 -0.61
CA THR A 204 -25.44 10.81 -0.24
C THR A 204 -26.54 11.59 -0.96
N ALA A 205 -26.53 12.93 -0.86
CA ALA A 205 -27.52 13.78 -1.55
C ALA A 205 -27.22 14.00 -3.04
N GLY A 206 -26.04 13.62 -3.54
CA GLY A 206 -25.69 13.71 -4.95
C GLY A 206 -25.49 15.13 -5.47
N ARG A 207 -24.96 16.06 -4.65
CA ARG A 207 -24.80 17.48 -5.00
C ARG A 207 -23.54 18.10 -4.41
N VAL A 208 -23.09 19.22 -4.97
CA VAL A 208 -22.18 20.13 -4.27
C VAL A 208 -22.98 20.82 -3.16
N ALA A 209 -22.59 20.60 -1.91
CA ALA A 209 -23.29 21.13 -0.75
C ALA A 209 -22.80 22.53 -0.35
N HIS A 210 -21.53 22.81 -0.62
CA HIS A 210 -20.93 24.12 -0.43
C HIS A 210 -19.75 24.28 -1.37
N LEU A 211 -19.55 25.49 -1.87
CA LEU A 211 -18.39 25.87 -2.68
C LEU A 211 -17.63 26.95 -1.90
N GLU A 212 -16.43 26.62 -1.43
CA GLU A 212 -15.51 27.58 -0.82
C GLU A 212 -14.71 28.23 -1.96
N ASP A 213 -14.90 29.54 -2.16
CA ASP A 213 -14.16 30.33 -3.14
C ASP A 213 -13.45 31.49 -2.43
N HIS A 214 -12.12 31.41 -2.33
CA HIS A 214 -11.23 32.38 -1.70
C HIS A 214 -10.66 33.41 -2.69
N GLY A 215 -11.23 33.50 -3.89
CA GLY A 215 -10.79 34.38 -4.96
C GLY A 215 -10.00 33.66 -6.04
N ALA A 216 -10.10 34.19 -7.25
CA ALA A 216 -9.39 33.68 -8.41
C ALA A 216 -7.89 34.00 -8.33
N MET A 217 -7.06 32.98 -8.49
CA MET A 217 -5.60 33.10 -8.63
C MET A 217 -5.19 32.58 -10.01
N PRO A 218 -4.19 33.20 -10.67
CA PRO A 218 -3.64 32.68 -11.91
C PRO A 218 -3.10 31.27 -11.74
N LEU A 219 -3.27 30.44 -12.77
CA LEU A 219 -2.62 29.13 -12.82
C LEU A 219 -1.11 29.32 -12.93
N PRO A 220 -0.30 28.45 -12.29
CA PRO A 220 1.13 28.41 -12.54
C PRO A 220 1.43 28.27 -14.05
N PRO A 221 2.45 28.97 -14.57
CA PRO A 221 2.66 29.11 -16.01
C PRO A 221 3.23 27.86 -16.67
N GLU A 222 4.05 27.09 -15.96
CA GLU A 222 4.79 25.95 -16.47
C GLU A 222 3.97 24.65 -16.41
N HIS A 223 4.17 23.75 -17.37
CA HIS A 223 3.69 22.37 -17.26
C HIS A 223 4.63 21.55 -16.37
N GLY A 224 4.17 20.41 -15.86
CA GLY A 224 4.98 19.50 -15.03
C GLY A 224 5.13 18.10 -15.61
N ARG A 225 5.12 17.97 -16.94
CA ARG A 225 5.24 16.66 -17.60
C ARG A 225 6.59 16.04 -17.29
N TYR A 226 6.58 14.85 -16.72
CA TYR A 226 7.76 14.08 -16.30
C TYR A 226 8.08 12.90 -17.25
N ASP A 227 7.21 12.62 -18.22
CA ASP A 227 7.45 11.56 -19.19
C ASP A 227 8.65 11.87 -20.10
N ALA A 228 9.35 10.80 -20.50
CA ALA A 228 10.58 10.91 -21.29
C ALA A 228 10.38 11.63 -22.64
N ALA A 229 9.19 11.53 -23.24
CA ALA A 229 8.88 12.18 -24.52
C ALA A 229 8.72 13.71 -24.38
N SER A 230 8.57 14.21 -23.15
CA SER A 230 8.38 15.62 -22.84
C SER A 230 9.62 16.30 -22.28
N GLN A 231 10.67 15.54 -21.97
CA GLN A 231 11.91 16.12 -21.47
C GLN A 231 12.76 16.64 -22.64
N PRO A 232 13.21 17.90 -22.63
CA PRO A 232 14.01 18.46 -23.71
C PRO A 232 15.38 17.78 -23.83
N ASN A 233 15.90 17.25 -22.72
CA ASN A 233 17.17 16.55 -22.65
C ASN A 233 17.02 15.34 -21.74
N LEU A 234 17.39 14.16 -22.25
CA LEU A 234 17.55 12.95 -21.45
C LEU A 234 19.04 12.69 -21.23
N ARG A 235 19.38 12.15 -20.07
CA ARG A 235 20.74 11.68 -19.81
C ARG A 235 21.13 10.59 -20.82
N SER A 236 22.42 10.48 -21.13
CA SER A 236 22.92 9.32 -21.87
C SER A 236 22.65 8.02 -21.08
N PRO A 237 22.32 6.89 -21.74
CA PRO A 237 22.11 5.62 -21.06
C PRO A 237 23.31 5.23 -20.20
N LEU A 238 23.03 4.72 -18.99
CA LEU A 238 24.07 4.10 -18.15
C LEU A 238 24.47 2.74 -18.73
N LYS A 239 25.65 2.24 -18.34
CA LYS A 239 26.05 0.87 -18.68
C LYS A 239 25.06 -0.13 -18.04
N PRO A 240 24.67 -1.20 -18.75
CA PRO A 240 23.77 -2.21 -18.19
C PRO A 240 24.31 -2.84 -16.90
N LEU A 241 23.40 -3.16 -15.98
CA LEU A 241 23.65 -3.92 -14.76
C LEU A 241 22.67 -5.09 -14.74
N GLU A 242 23.20 -6.31 -14.84
CA GLU A 242 22.41 -7.55 -14.86
C GLU A 242 22.61 -8.31 -13.55
N ILE A 243 21.51 -8.78 -12.96
CA ILE A 243 21.46 -9.63 -11.77
C ILE A 243 20.74 -10.91 -12.18
N SER A 244 21.39 -12.06 -12.02
CA SER A 244 20.83 -13.36 -12.38
C SER A 244 21.18 -14.44 -11.35
N GLN A 245 20.32 -15.45 -11.22
CA GLN A 245 20.59 -16.65 -10.43
C GLN A 245 20.44 -17.88 -11.34
N PRO A 246 21.55 -18.41 -11.91
CA PRO A 246 21.49 -19.43 -12.95
C PRO A 246 20.86 -20.75 -12.49
N ASP A 247 20.90 -21.01 -11.17
CA ASP A 247 20.31 -22.21 -10.55
C ASP A 247 18.95 -21.93 -9.88
N GLY A 248 18.35 -20.76 -10.17
CA GLY A 248 17.12 -20.28 -9.55
C GLY A 248 17.32 -19.62 -8.17
N PRO A 249 16.23 -19.10 -7.58
CA PRO A 249 16.26 -18.48 -6.27
C PRO A 249 16.46 -19.48 -5.13
N GLY A 250 17.07 -19.06 -4.03
CA GLY A 250 17.27 -19.84 -2.80
C GLY A 250 16.06 -19.91 -1.88
N PHE A 251 14.86 -19.59 -2.37
CA PHE A 251 13.60 -19.66 -1.63
C PHE A 251 12.59 -20.56 -2.33
N THR A 252 11.65 -21.10 -1.56
CA THR A 252 10.47 -21.82 -2.07
C THR A 252 9.19 -21.06 -1.73
N VAL A 253 8.18 -21.21 -2.58
CA VAL A 253 6.86 -20.59 -2.40
C VAL A 253 5.77 -21.65 -2.61
N GLU A 254 4.86 -21.78 -1.64
CA GLU A 254 3.70 -22.66 -1.69
C GLU A 254 2.45 -21.89 -1.23
N GLY A 255 1.62 -21.45 -2.18
CA GLY A 255 0.53 -20.53 -1.87
C GLY A 255 1.08 -19.21 -1.31
N GLY A 256 0.68 -18.83 -0.10
CA GLY A 256 1.26 -17.70 0.60
C GLY A 256 2.51 -18.01 1.42
N ALA A 257 2.90 -19.29 1.57
CA ALA A 257 4.04 -19.70 2.40
C ALA A 257 5.38 -19.54 1.68
N ILE A 258 6.36 -19.01 2.40
CA ILE A 258 7.72 -18.77 1.91
C ILE A 258 8.70 -19.43 2.87
N THR A 259 9.70 -20.13 2.32
CA THR A 259 10.87 -20.59 3.07
C THR A 259 12.14 -20.09 2.37
N TRP A 260 13.04 -19.45 3.12
CA TRP A 260 14.31 -18.95 2.61
C TRP A 260 15.39 -19.02 3.68
N ALA A 261 16.52 -19.67 3.38
CA ALA A 261 17.61 -19.88 4.33
C ALA A 261 17.11 -20.51 5.67
N ASN A 262 17.06 -19.71 6.74
CA ASN A 262 16.55 -20.12 8.06
C ASN A 262 15.20 -19.50 8.40
N TRP A 263 14.55 -18.81 7.47
CA TRP A 263 13.24 -18.18 7.65
C TRP A 263 12.13 -19.02 7.05
N ARG A 264 10.98 -19.05 7.72
CA ARG A 264 9.70 -19.39 7.10
C ARG A 264 8.61 -18.46 7.60
N PHE A 265 7.65 -18.16 6.73
CA PHE A 265 6.53 -17.26 7.01
C PHE A 265 5.47 -17.36 5.93
N ARG A 266 4.40 -16.58 6.07
CA ARG A 266 3.39 -16.38 5.03
C ARG A 266 3.21 -14.91 4.70
N VAL A 267 2.78 -14.62 3.48
CA VAL A 267 2.50 -13.26 3.03
C VAL A 267 1.09 -13.12 2.47
N THR A 268 0.44 -12.00 2.78
CA THR A 268 -0.84 -11.61 2.19
C THR A 268 -0.88 -10.11 1.92
N MET A 269 -1.89 -9.66 1.18
CA MET A 269 -2.23 -8.25 1.03
C MET A 269 -3.60 -7.99 1.68
N HIS A 270 -3.64 -7.11 2.68
CA HIS A 270 -4.86 -6.70 3.38
C HIS A 270 -5.29 -5.31 2.88
N PRO A 271 -6.59 -5.05 2.66
CA PRO A 271 -7.05 -3.77 2.10
C PRO A 271 -6.60 -2.55 2.91
N ILE A 272 -6.57 -2.63 4.25
CA ILE A 272 -6.10 -1.53 5.11
C ILE A 272 -4.63 -1.68 5.50
N ASN A 273 -4.14 -2.90 5.72
CA ASN A 273 -2.81 -3.11 6.33
C ASN A 273 -1.71 -3.29 5.28
N GLY A 274 -2.06 -3.21 3.99
CA GLY A 274 -1.14 -3.40 2.88
C GLY A 274 -0.49 -4.79 2.92
N LEU A 275 0.82 -4.82 2.69
CA LEU A 275 1.63 -6.02 2.76
C LEU A 275 1.78 -6.54 4.21
N VAL A 276 1.31 -7.77 4.45
CA VAL A 276 1.32 -8.42 5.76
C VAL A 276 2.22 -9.65 5.75
N LEU A 277 3.10 -9.76 6.74
CA LEU A 277 3.81 -11.01 7.07
C LEU A 277 3.11 -11.71 8.24
N HIS A 278 2.97 -13.03 8.15
CA HIS A 278 2.36 -13.88 9.18
C HIS A 278 3.29 -15.03 9.57
N GLN A 279 3.19 -15.47 10.82
CA GLN A 279 3.89 -16.64 11.35
C GLN A 279 5.38 -16.66 10.99
N LEU A 280 6.06 -15.53 11.25
CA LEU A 280 7.48 -15.38 10.97
C LEU A 280 8.29 -16.17 12.00
N GLU A 281 8.98 -17.20 11.53
CA GLU A 281 9.77 -18.11 12.33
C GLU A 281 11.20 -18.20 11.78
N VAL A 282 12.15 -18.39 12.69
CA VAL A 282 13.56 -18.62 12.37
C VAL A 282 14.00 -19.99 12.88
N ARG A 283 14.80 -20.71 12.09
CA ARG A 283 15.39 -21.98 12.49
C ARG A 283 16.72 -21.74 13.21
N ASP A 284 16.85 -22.24 14.43
CA ASP A 284 18.05 -22.06 15.27
C ASP A 284 19.07 -23.19 15.09
N GLY A 285 20.10 -22.93 14.28
CA GLY A 285 21.29 -23.76 14.18
C GLY A 285 21.75 -24.06 12.75
N PRO A 286 23.04 -24.45 12.58
CA PRO A 286 23.55 -24.87 11.28
C PRO A 286 22.94 -26.22 10.92
N GLY A 287 22.40 -26.36 9.71
CA GLY A 287 21.72 -27.57 9.22
C GLY A 287 22.57 -28.83 9.08
N LYS A 288 23.35 -29.22 10.10
CA LYS A 288 23.93 -30.55 10.24
C LYS A 288 22.98 -31.41 11.08
N GLY A 289 21.91 -31.89 10.45
CA GLY A 289 21.03 -32.92 11.01
C GLY A 289 19.54 -32.74 10.78
N GLY A 290 19.06 -31.55 10.40
CA GLY A 290 17.63 -31.31 10.13
C GLY A 290 16.73 -31.18 11.37
N ASP A 291 17.28 -31.36 12.58
CA ASP A 291 16.52 -31.41 13.84
C ASP A 291 16.42 -30.07 14.60
N ALA A 292 16.89 -28.96 14.02
CA ALA A 292 16.77 -27.64 14.66
C ALA A 292 15.30 -27.16 14.64
N PRO A 293 14.70 -26.82 15.79
CA PRO A 293 13.32 -26.37 15.84
C PRO A 293 13.15 -24.99 15.18
N TRP A 294 11.95 -24.78 14.64
CA TRP A 294 11.49 -23.44 14.26
C TRP A 294 11.11 -22.68 15.53
N ARG A 295 11.63 -21.46 15.66
CA ARG A 295 11.40 -20.55 16.77
C ARG A 295 10.60 -19.37 16.26
N SER A 296 9.49 -19.08 16.93
CA SER A 296 8.61 -17.97 16.57
C SER A 296 9.24 -16.62 16.89
N VAL A 297 9.02 -15.65 15.99
CA VAL A 297 9.53 -14.28 16.14
C VAL A 297 8.36 -13.29 16.13
N LEU A 298 7.57 -13.31 15.05
CA LEU A 298 6.38 -12.47 14.90
C LEU A 298 5.20 -13.33 14.46
N HIS A 299 4.07 -13.22 15.16
CA HIS A 299 2.82 -13.79 14.69
C HIS A 299 2.30 -13.03 13.46
N ARG A 300 2.41 -11.69 13.48
CA ARG A 300 1.93 -10.81 12.42
C ARG A 300 2.71 -9.49 12.39
N ALA A 301 3.10 -9.03 11.21
CA ALA A 301 3.72 -7.73 10.99
C ALA A 301 3.09 -7.03 9.79
N ALA A 302 2.54 -5.83 10.00
CA ALA A 302 1.89 -5.06 8.95
C ALA A 302 1.77 -3.57 9.30
N LEU A 303 1.44 -2.75 8.30
CA LEU A 303 0.96 -1.40 8.55
C LEU A 303 -0.34 -1.48 9.37
N SER A 304 -0.42 -0.76 10.48
CA SER A 304 -1.68 -0.54 11.19
C SER A 304 -2.47 0.53 10.46
N ASP A 305 -1.86 1.71 10.29
CA ASP A 305 -2.37 2.83 9.50
C ASP A 305 -1.22 3.82 9.23
N MET A 306 -1.49 4.84 8.43
CA MET A 306 -0.60 5.98 8.20
C MET A 306 -1.40 7.26 8.06
N VAL A 307 -0.80 8.41 8.42
CA VAL A 307 -1.43 9.72 8.26
C VAL A 307 -0.49 10.71 7.57
N VAL A 308 -1.06 11.56 6.72
CA VAL A 308 -0.35 12.62 5.99
C VAL A 308 -0.90 14.00 6.36
N PRO A 309 -0.52 14.56 7.52
CA PRO A 309 -0.96 15.89 7.93
C PRO A 309 -0.17 16.98 7.19
N TYR A 310 -0.91 17.97 6.67
CA TYR A 310 -0.34 19.17 6.04
C TYR A 310 -0.18 20.29 7.07
N GLY A 311 0.94 21.02 6.99
CA GLY A 311 1.31 22.08 7.93
C GLY A 311 1.12 23.50 7.41
N ASP A 312 0.35 23.71 6.35
CA ASP A 312 0.10 25.04 5.76
C ASP A 312 -1.24 25.61 6.25
N PRO A 313 -1.28 26.84 6.81
CA PRO A 313 -2.52 27.49 7.25
C PRO A 313 -3.44 27.92 6.11
N ASP A 314 -3.03 27.79 4.84
CA ASP A 314 -3.90 28.02 3.68
C ASP A 314 -5.21 27.20 3.77
N PRO A 315 -6.39 27.80 3.50
CA PRO A 315 -7.65 27.07 3.47
C PRO A 315 -7.64 25.84 2.54
N MET A 316 -6.79 25.82 1.50
CA MET A 316 -6.62 24.66 0.62
C MET A 316 -5.99 23.43 1.31
N HIS A 317 -5.28 23.62 2.43
CA HIS A 317 -4.44 22.57 3.02
C HIS A 317 -4.59 22.37 4.52
N GLY A 318 -5.02 23.39 5.28
CA GLY A 318 -5.11 23.31 6.75
C GLY A 318 -6.06 22.24 7.31
N TRP A 319 -6.86 21.60 6.46
CA TRP A 319 -7.75 20.49 6.80
C TRP A 319 -7.21 19.12 6.39
N LYS A 320 -6.12 19.03 5.61
CA LYS A 320 -5.62 17.76 5.05
C LYS A 320 -4.83 16.95 6.08
N HIS A 321 -5.33 15.76 6.37
CA HIS A 321 -4.69 14.76 7.24
C HIS A 321 -5.19 13.36 6.88
N VAL A 322 -5.02 12.99 5.60
CA VAL A 322 -5.55 11.73 5.07
C VAL A 322 -4.96 10.52 5.78
N LEU A 323 -5.81 9.56 6.12
CA LEU A 323 -5.41 8.23 6.56
C LEU A 323 -5.33 7.30 5.34
N ASP A 324 -4.22 7.27 4.62
CA ASP A 324 -4.15 6.58 3.32
C ASP A 324 -4.48 5.07 3.42
N ALA A 325 -4.15 4.44 4.54
CA ALA A 325 -4.53 3.06 4.78
C ALA A 325 -6.01 2.92 5.14
N GLY A 326 -6.46 3.59 6.20
CA GLY A 326 -7.83 3.49 6.70
C GLY A 326 -8.91 4.09 5.79
N GLU A 327 -8.68 5.27 5.22
CA GLU A 327 -9.64 5.99 4.39
C GLU A 327 -9.61 5.56 2.91
N ALA A 328 -8.44 5.22 2.34
CA ALA A 328 -8.35 4.85 0.91
C ALA A 328 -8.18 3.34 0.66
N SER A 329 -8.05 2.52 1.71
CA SER A 329 -7.75 1.09 1.60
C SER A 329 -6.47 0.84 0.76
N ILE A 330 -5.31 1.25 1.29
CA ILE A 330 -4.01 1.18 0.59
C ILE A 330 -3.71 -0.16 -0.10
N GLY A 331 -4.14 -1.30 0.44
CA GLY A 331 -3.96 -2.61 -0.20
C GLY A 331 -4.69 -2.75 -1.53
N ASN A 332 -5.85 -2.10 -1.69
CA ASN A 332 -6.55 -2.00 -2.98
C ASN A 332 -5.80 -1.10 -3.98
N CYS A 333 -4.92 -0.22 -3.49
CA CYS A 333 -4.11 0.67 -4.30
C CYS A 333 -2.78 0.05 -4.77
N ALA A 334 -2.57 -1.25 -4.52
CA ALA A 334 -1.39 -1.96 -4.99
C ALA A 334 -1.24 -1.89 -6.52
N ASN A 335 -0.02 -1.64 -6.96
CA ASN A 335 0.38 -1.59 -8.37
C ASN A 335 0.69 -3.00 -8.90
N SER A 336 0.56 -3.18 -10.22
CA SER A 336 1.13 -4.35 -10.91
C SER A 336 2.58 -4.08 -11.28
N LEU A 337 3.50 -4.80 -10.64
CA LEU A 337 4.94 -4.54 -10.72
C LEU A 337 5.55 -5.15 -12.00
N MET A 338 6.43 -4.39 -12.65
CA MET A 338 7.09 -4.75 -13.91
C MET A 338 8.51 -5.29 -13.67
N LEU A 339 8.78 -6.48 -14.22
CA LEU A 339 10.10 -7.10 -14.22
C LEU A 339 11.13 -6.21 -14.94
N GLY A 340 12.28 -6.01 -14.30
CA GLY A 340 13.38 -5.20 -14.81
C GLY A 340 13.21 -3.69 -14.61
N CYS A 341 12.05 -3.24 -14.12
CA CYS A 341 11.78 -1.83 -13.80
C CYS A 341 11.54 -1.65 -12.30
N ASP A 342 10.46 -2.22 -11.77
CA ASP A 342 10.11 -2.11 -10.35
C ASP A 342 10.92 -3.10 -9.51
N CYS A 343 11.16 -4.30 -10.06
CA CYS A 343 11.87 -5.40 -9.41
C CYS A 343 12.90 -6.01 -10.37
N LEU A 344 14.17 -6.06 -9.96
CA LEU A 344 15.30 -6.50 -10.78
C LEU A 344 15.95 -7.76 -10.19
N GLY A 345 16.28 -8.73 -11.05
CA GLY A 345 16.86 -10.02 -10.66
C GLY A 345 15.93 -11.18 -10.99
N GLU A 346 16.07 -12.28 -10.27
CA GLU A 346 15.15 -13.43 -10.36
C GLU A 346 13.95 -13.19 -9.43
N ILE A 347 12.82 -12.77 -10.02
CA ILE A 347 11.65 -12.34 -9.26
C ILE A 347 10.57 -13.43 -9.28
N HIS A 348 10.07 -13.78 -8.10
CA HIS A 348 8.79 -14.44 -7.95
C HIS A 348 7.71 -13.40 -7.61
N TYR A 349 6.56 -13.51 -8.26
CA TYR A 349 5.45 -12.58 -8.05
C TYR A 349 4.29 -13.30 -7.38
N LEU A 350 3.65 -12.62 -6.44
CA LEU A 350 2.35 -13.04 -5.90
C LEU A 350 1.29 -12.03 -6.33
N ASP A 351 0.15 -12.56 -6.74
CA ASP A 351 -1.02 -11.77 -7.11
C ASP A 351 -1.85 -11.42 -5.88
N HIS A 352 -2.67 -10.38 -6.01
CA HIS A 352 -3.69 -10.02 -5.03
C HIS A 352 -5.07 -9.96 -5.70
N VAL A 353 -6.13 -10.19 -4.93
CA VAL A 353 -7.51 -10.04 -5.38
C VAL A 353 -8.20 -9.01 -4.51
N ALA A 354 -8.56 -7.90 -5.13
CA ALA A 354 -9.46 -6.89 -4.55
C ALA A 354 -10.90 -7.11 -5.05
N VAL A 355 -11.82 -6.24 -4.64
CA VAL A 355 -13.23 -6.28 -5.07
C VAL A 355 -13.55 -5.03 -5.90
N LYS A 356 -14.39 -5.18 -6.94
CA LYS A 356 -14.97 -4.06 -7.68
C LYS A 356 -16.25 -3.55 -7.01
N PRO A 357 -16.72 -2.32 -7.31
CA PRO A 357 -17.97 -1.81 -6.75
C PRO A 357 -19.18 -2.74 -6.90
N ASP A 358 -19.25 -3.50 -7.99
CA ASP A 358 -20.33 -4.45 -8.27
C ASP A 358 -20.19 -5.80 -7.56
N GLY A 359 -19.13 -6.00 -6.75
CA GLY A 359 -18.82 -7.23 -6.04
C GLY A 359 -18.12 -8.31 -6.87
N SER A 360 -17.75 -8.05 -8.12
CA SER A 360 -16.89 -8.95 -8.89
C SER A 360 -15.42 -8.86 -8.44
N ALA A 361 -14.65 -9.92 -8.66
CA ALA A 361 -13.24 -9.92 -8.31
C ALA A 361 -12.45 -8.94 -9.20
N ARG A 362 -11.46 -8.29 -8.60
CA ARG A 362 -10.44 -7.47 -9.28
C ARG A 362 -9.06 -8.06 -9.01
N PRO A 363 -8.57 -8.94 -9.88
CA PRO A 363 -7.20 -9.40 -9.82
C PRO A 363 -6.23 -8.23 -10.02
N ILE A 364 -5.19 -8.19 -9.19
CA ILE A 364 -4.01 -7.34 -9.33
C ILE A 364 -2.84 -8.29 -9.52
N GLU A 365 -2.46 -8.49 -10.78
CA GLU A 365 -1.32 -9.32 -11.11
C GLU A 365 -0.04 -8.69 -10.58
N ARG A 366 0.92 -9.50 -10.14
CA ARG A 366 2.26 -9.02 -9.75
C ARG A 366 2.22 -7.94 -8.68
N ALA A 367 1.31 -8.09 -7.72
CA ALA A 367 1.08 -7.12 -6.64
C ALA A 367 2.22 -7.11 -5.61
N ILE A 368 2.89 -8.25 -5.42
CA ILE A 368 4.00 -8.42 -4.49
C ILE A 368 5.18 -9.00 -5.25
N CYS A 369 6.35 -8.37 -5.12
CA CYS A 369 7.64 -8.93 -5.55
C CYS A 369 8.30 -9.67 -4.40
N LEU A 370 8.83 -10.84 -4.70
CA LEU A 370 9.68 -11.65 -3.84
C LEU A 370 10.98 -11.96 -4.57
N HIS A 371 12.12 -11.60 -3.99
CA HIS A 371 13.44 -11.96 -4.51
C HIS A 371 14.47 -11.98 -3.38
N GLU A 372 15.62 -12.59 -3.61
CA GLU A 372 16.78 -12.41 -2.73
C GLU A 372 17.82 -11.53 -3.42
N GLU A 373 18.54 -10.74 -2.65
CA GLU A 373 19.65 -9.94 -3.17
C GLU A 373 20.88 -10.03 -2.28
N ASP A 374 22.04 -9.82 -2.90
CA ASP A 374 23.29 -9.66 -2.18
C ASP A 374 23.26 -8.39 -1.31
N TYR A 375 23.78 -8.49 -0.09
CA TYR A 375 23.85 -7.36 0.83
C TYR A 375 25.27 -7.17 1.39
N GLY A 376 26.27 -7.25 0.52
CA GLY A 376 27.66 -6.99 0.90
C GLY A 376 28.24 -8.03 1.87
N ILE A 377 28.95 -7.58 2.90
CA ILE A 377 29.67 -8.43 3.85
C ILE A 377 28.80 -8.72 5.08
N LEU A 378 28.57 -10.00 5.37
CA LEU A 378 27.91 -10.44 6.61
C LEU A 378 28.86 -10.31 7.80
N TRP A 379 30.04 -10.92 7.66
CA TRP A 379 31.12 -10.75 8.62
C TRP A 379 32.47 -10.97 7.93
N LYS A 380 33.50 -10.35 8.49
CA LYS A 380 34.88 -10.50 8.03
C LYS A 380 35.83 -10.38 9.21
N HIS A 381 36.83 -11.23 9.24
CA HIS A 381 37.92 -11.13 10.22
C HIS A 381 39.26 -11.41 9.53
N HIS A 382 40.29 -10.67 9.92
CA HIS A 382 41.68 -10.96 9.58
C HIS A 382 42.44 -11.13 10.89
N ASP A 383 42.96 -12.33 11.13
CA ASP A 383 43.83 -12.60 12.26
C ASP A 383 45.28 -12.28 11.88
N GLY A 384 45.81 -11.19 12.44
CA GLY A 384 47.19 -10.77 12.20
C GLY A 384 48.25 -11.71 12.77
N HIS A 385 47.94 -12.53 13.77
CA HIS A 385 48.91 -13.50 14.31
C HIS A 385 48.95 -14.76 13.44
N GLY A 386 47.79 -15.31 13.11
CA GLY A 386 47.66 -16.47 12.24
C GLY A 386 47.82 -16.18 10.75
N GLN A 387 47.80 -14.90 10.35
CA GLN A 387 47.78 -14.46 8.94
C GLN A 387 46.63 -15.08 8.13
N THR A 388 45.50 -15.35 8.78
CA THR A 388 44.31 -15.93 8.17
C THR A 388 43.23 -14.88 7.98
N THR A 389 42.42 -15.04 6.93
CA THR A 389 41.30 -14.16 6.65
C THR A 389 40.06 -14.97 6.37
N GLU A 390 38.98 -14.65 7.07
CA GLU A 390 37.66 -15.19 6.82
C GLU A 390 36.71 -14.09 6.37
N VAL A 391 35.82 -14.42 5.45
CA VAL A 391 34.78 -13.52 4.94
C VAL A 391 33.54 -14.31 4.57
N ARG A 392 32.36 -13.81 4.93
CA ARG A 392 31.08 -14.32 4.44
C ARG A 392 30.27 -13.15 3.90
N ARG A 393 29.57 -13.38 2.78
CA ARG A 393 28.67 -12.39 2.19
C ARG A 393 27.32 -12.44 2.87
N SER A 394 26.68 -11.29 2.99
CA SER A 394 25.30 -11.21 3.44
C SER A 394 24.36 -11.33 2.25
N ARG A 395 23.13 -11.73 2.54
CA ARG A 395 22.00 -11.68 1.63
C ARG A 395 20.78 -11.26 2.42
N ARG A 396 19.80 -10.72 1.71
CA ARG A 396 18.47 -10.50 2.26
C ARG A 396 17.40 -11.00 1.31
N LEU A 397 16.35 -11.56 1.88
CA LEU A 397 15.09 -11.76 1.17
C LEU A 397 14.31 -10.44 1.19
N VAL A 398 13.76 -10.06 0.06
CA VAL A 398 12.97 -8.85 -0.14
C VAL A 398 11.53 -9.26 -0.45
N VAL A 399 10.59 -8.81 0.36
CA VAL A 399 9.15 -8.90 0.10
C VAL A 399 8.61 -7.49 -0.03
N SER A 400 8.13 -7.10 -1.21
CA SER A 400 7.78 -5.71 -1.46
C SER A 400 6.55 -5.49 -2.33
N THR A 401 5.93 -4.33 -2.17
CA THR A 401 4.83 -3.84 -3.00
C THR A 401 4.91 -2.33 -3.15
N PHE A 402 4.26 -1.78 -4.19
CA PHE A 402 4.02 -0.35 -4.34
C PHE A 402 2.53 -0.06 -4.32
N HIS A 403 2.15 1.02 -3.65
CA HIS A 403 0.78 1.52 -3.57
C HIS A 403 0.70 2.94 -4.12
N THR A 404 -0.33 3.23 -4.93
CA THR A 404 -0.62 4.60 -5.41
C THR A 404 -1.88 5.14 -4.76
N VAL A 405 -1.74 6.18 -3.94
CA VAL A 405 -2.87 6.87 -3.30
C VAL A 405 -2.84 8.33 -3.72
N GLY A 406 -3.77 8.70 -4.61
CA GLY A 406 -3.83 10.03 -5.20
C GLY A 406 -2.52 10.39 -5.91
N ASN A 407 -1.81 11.37 -5.37
CA ASN A 407 -0.53 11.87 -5.89
C ASN A 407 0.69 11.11 -5.37
N TYR A 408 0.54 10.25 -4.37
CA TYR A 408 1.66 9.58 -3.70
C TYR A 408 1.88 8.15 -4.19
N GLU A 409 3.15 7.75 -4.20
CA GLU A 409 3.56 6.36 -4.34
C GLU A 409 4.35 5.90 -3.11
N TYR A 410 3.89 4.80 -2.51
CA TYR A 410 4.48 4.18 -1.32
C TYR A 410 5.00 2.78 -1.64
N GLY A 411 6.32 2.61 -1.61
CA GLY A 411 6.96 1.30 -1.66
C GLY A 411 7.15 0.73 -0.26
N PHE A 412 6.51 -0.38 0.08
CA PHE A 412 6.73 -1.07 1.37
C PHE A 412 7.60 -2.31 1.16
N TYR A 413 8.69 -2.38 1.91
CA TYR A 413 9.69 -3.43 1.81
C TYR A 413 9.92 -4.07 3.18
N TRP A 414 9.67 -5.36 3.25
CA TRP A 414 10.17 -6.19 4.34
C TRP A 414 11.44 -6.91 3.90
N TYR A 415 12.48 -6.80 4.73
CA TYR A 415 13.75 -7.47 4.52
C TYR A 415 14.02 -8.48 5.63
N LEU A 416 14.40 -9.69 5.26
CA LEU A 416 14.86 -10.73 6.17
C LEU A 416 16.32 -11.05 5.88
N TYR A 417 17.18 -10.95 6.87
CA TYR A 417 18.63 -11.11 6.72
C TYR A 417 19.12 -12.47 7.24
N LEU A 418 20.32 -12.89 6.79
CA LEU A 418 20.94 -14.14 7.23
C LEU A 418 21.33 -14.15 8.72
N ASP A 419 21.48 -12.99 9.35
CA ASP A 419 21.83 -12.84 10.77
C ASP A 419 20.62 -12.79 11.71
N GLY A 420 19.41 -12.92 11.19
CA GLY A 420 18.17 -12.84 11.99
C GLY A 420 17.54 -11.44 12.02
N THR A 421 18.17 -10.42 11.41
CA THR A 421 17.57 -9.07 11.34
C THR A 421 16.30 -9.08 10.49
N ILE A 422 15.29 -8.33 10.96
CA ILE A 422 14.07 -7.99 10.22
C ILE A 422 14.03 -6.49 10.07
N GLN A 423 13.80 -5.99 8.85
CA GLN A 423 13.72 -4.55 8.59
C GLN A 423 12.46 -4.23 7.78
N MET A 424 11.79 -3.15 8.16
CA MET A 424 10.78 -2.48 7.33
C MET A 424 11.42 -1.23 6.73
N GLU A 425 11.30 -1.04 5.42
CA GLU A 425 11.61 0.21 4.75
C GLU A 425 10.39 0.71 3.95
N ALA A 426 10.01 1.97 4.19
CA ALA A 426 9.04 2.68 3.36
C ALA A 426 9.79 3.63 2.43
N LYS A 427 9.55 3.50 1.12
CA LYS A 427 10.08 4.38 0.08
C LYS A 427 8.96 5.29 -0.41
N LEU A 428 9.14 6.59 -0.26
CA LEU A 428 8.16 7.59 -0.62
C LEU A 428 8.60 8.28 -1.90
N THR A 429 7.74 8.25 -2.90
CA THR A 429 7.94 8.95 -4.18
C THR A 429 6.59 9.47 -4.68
N GLY A 430 6.55 9.89 -5.94
CA GLY A 430 5.37 10.41 -6.61
C GLY A 430 5.40 11.91 -6.75
N ILE A 431 4.22 12.51 -6.72
CA ILE A 431 4.04 13.95 -6.91
C ILE A 431 3.69 14.57 -5.57
N VAL A 432 4.38 15.64 -5.20
CA VAL A 432 4.11 16.35 -3.94
C VAL A 432 2.75 17.06 -3.99
N GLY A 433 2.13 17.29 -2.84
CA GLY A 433 1.01 18.23 -2.74
C GLY A 433 1.44 19.64 -3.14
N VAL A 434 0.54 20.39 -3.78
CA VAL A 434 0.85 21.67 -4.42
C VAL A 434 -0.15 22.78 -4.09
N SER A 435 0.33 24.03 -4.19
CA SER A 435 -0.45 25.28 -4.18
C SER A 435 -0.03 26.16 -5.35
N ALA A 436 -0.96 26.92 -5.92
CA ALA A 436 -0.56 28.09 -6.70
C ALA A 436 -0.27 29.24 -5.74
N VAL A 437 0.66 30.13 -6.11
CA VAL A 437 0.99 31.32 -5.32
C VAL A 437 1.33 32.51 -6.23
N SER A 438 0.81 33.69 -5.90
CA SER A 438 1.15 34.94 -6.59
C SER A 438 2.53 35.44 -6.16
N GLU A 439 3.19 36.20 -7.04
CA GLU A 439 4.45 36.88 -6.71
C GLU A 439 4.24 37.85 -5.53
N GLY A 440 5.06 37.71 -4.48
CA GLY A 440 4.97 38.50 -3.26
C GLY A 440 4.01 37.95 -2.20
N GLU A 441 3.28 36.86 -2.49
CA GLU A 441 2.38 36.16 -1.55
C GLU A 441 2.96 34.82 -1.06
N GLU A 442 4.24 34.56 -1.35
CA GLU A 442 4.92 33.34 -0.96
C GLU A 442 5.05 33.21 0.56
N ARG A 443 4.91 31.97 1.05
CA ARG A 443 5.06 31.61 2.46
C ARG A 443 6.07 30.46 2.60
N PRO A 444 7.36 30.69 2.30
CA PRO A 444 8.36 29.62 2.18
C PRO A 444 8.55 28.80 3.46
N GLU A 445 8.18 29.33 4.63
CA GLU A 445 8.18 28.62 5.90
C GLU A 445 7.08 27.54 6.02
N TYR A 446 6.02 27.62 5.21
CA TYR A 446 4.91 26.67 5.18
C TYR A 446 4.83 25.91 3.85
N ALA A 447 5.13 26.59 2.75
CA ALA A 447 5.05 26.06 1.39
C ALA A 447 6.18 26.65 0.53
N PRO A 448 7.39 26.05 0.53
CA PRO A 448 8.47 26.49 -0.35
C PRO A 448 8.10 26.39 -1.83
N LEU A 449 8.60 27.33 -2.63
CA LEU A 449 8.48 27.30 -4.08
C LEU A 449 9.23 26.09 -4.68
N ILE A 450 8.60 25.43 -5.64
CA ILE A 450 9.17 24.32 -6.41
C ILE A 450 9.26 24.62 -7.91
N ALA A 451 8.50 25.62 -8.38
CA ALA A 451 8.55 26.19 -9.73
C ALA A 451 7.96 27.62 -9.69
N PRO A 452 8.04 28.42 -10.76
CA PRO A 452 7.38 29.73 -10.81
C PRO A 452 5.89 29.62 -10.46
N ASN A 453 5.45 30.39 -9.47
CA ASN A 453 4.07 30.41 -8.96
C ASN A 453 3.52 29.08 -8.42
N LEU A 454 4.36 28.07 -8.22
CA LEU A 454 3.98 26.76 -7.69
C LEU A 454 4.78 26.46 -6.41
N ALA A 455 4.07 26.24 -5.32
CA ALA A 455 4.64 25.90 -4.02
C ALA A 455 4.20 24.50 -3.59
N SER A 456 4.97 23.87 -2.70
CA SER A 456 4.61 22.60 -2.08
C SER A 456 4.49 22.75 -0.57
N PRO A 457 3.27 22.65 -0.01
CA PRO A 457 3.07 22.66 1.43
C PRO A 457 3.89 21.59 2.16
N ILE A 458 4.54 21.99 3.24
CA ILE A 458 5.22 21.08 4.16
C ILE A 458 4.18 20.14 4.77
N HIS A 459 4.47 18.84 4.74
CA HIS A 459 3.63 17.80 5.29
C HIS A 459 4.51 16.67 5.85
N GLN A 460 3.92 15.84 6.71
CA GLN A 460 4.58 14.66 7.25
C GLN A 460 3.97 13.40 6.64
N HIS A 461 4.73 12.31 6.65
CA HIS A 461 4.20 10.96 6.43
C HIS A 461 4.51 10.16 7.69
N LEU A 462 3.48 9.85 8.48
CA LEU A 462 3.62 9.17 9.76
C LEU A 462 3.05 7.76 9.64
N PHE A 463 3.90 6.75 9.80
CA PHE A 463 3.51 5.34 9.68
C PHE A 463 3.44 4.70 11.06
N CYS A 464 2.42 3.87 11.27
CA CYS A 464 2.34 2.99 12.43
C CYS A 464 2.36 1.55 11.96
N PHE A 465 3.45 0.83 12.19
CA PHE A 465 3.52 -0.61 11.92
C PHE A 465 3.20 -1.39 13.20
N ARG A 466 2.22 -2.30 13.12
CA ARG A 466 1.86 -3.20 14.22
C ARG A 466 2.71 -4.46 14.12
N LEU A 467 3.52 -4.70 15.14
CA LEU A 467 4.35 -5.90 15.30
C LEU A 467 3.76 -6.76 16.43
N ASP A 468 3.13 -7.87 16.08
CA ASP A 468 2.63 -8.88 17.03
C ASP A 468 3.76 -9.87 17.33
N PHE A 469 4.59 -9.54 18.32
CA PHE A 469 5.68 -10.40 18.73
C PHE A 469 5.18 -11.73 19.29
N ASP A 470 5.89 -12.79 18.93
CA ASP A 470 5.66 -14.16 19.40
C ASP A 470 7.02 -14.82 19.69
N LEU A 471 7.89 -14.13 20.44
CA LEU A 471 9.29 -14.53 20.67
C LEU A 471 9.36 -15.84 21.47
N ASP A 472 9.68 -16.95 20.81
CA ASP A 472 9.66 -18.31 21.38
C ASP A 472 8.33 -18.73 22.05
N GLY A 473 7.24 -18.02 21.76
CA GLY A 473 5.92 -18.23 22.37
C GLY A 473 5.16 -16.91 22.55
N ASP A 474 4.08 -16.96 23.32
CA ASP A 474 3.15 -15.84 23.54
C ASP A 474 3.57 -14.85 24.63
N THR A 475 4.55 -15.21 25.46
CA THR A 475 4.91 -14.41 26.62
C THR A 475 6.18 -13.60 26.33
N ALA A 476 5.99 -12.31 26.05
CA ALA A 476 7.07 -11.36 25.84
C ALA A 476 7.00 -10.20 26.84
N SER A 477 8.13 -9.54 27.06
CA SER A 477 8.24 -8.31 27.84
C SER A 477 9.04 -7.29 27.03
N VAL A 478 8.67 -6.03 27.12
CA VAL A 478 9.36 -4.94 26.41
C VAL A 478 10.24 -4.20 27.41
N TYR A 479 11.52 -4.09 27.08
CA TYR A 479 12.49 -3.32 27.84
C TYR A 479 12.99 -2.16 26.99
N GLU A 480 13.06 -0.97 27.58
CA GLU A 480 13.88 0.14 27.08
C GLU A 480 15.28 -0.02 27.67
N VAL A 481 16.32 0.09 26.84
CA VAL A 481 17.71 -0.07 27.26
C VAL A 481 18.53 1.15 26.86
N ASP A 482 18.94 1.92 27.85
CA ASP A 482 19.77 3.12 27.67
C ASP A 482 21.24 2.83 27.99
N VAL A 483 22.15 3.57 27.35
CA VAL A 483 23.57 3.56 27.71
C VAL A 483 23.85 4.73 28.65
N GLU A 484 24.27 4.42 29.87
CA GLU A 484 24.54 5.42 30.91
C GLU A 484 26.02 5.44 31.33
N PRO A 485 26.63 6.64 31.50
CA PRO A 485 27.98 6.75 32.04
C PRO A 485 28.01 6.35 33.52
N SER A 486 29.04 5.62 33.93
CA SER A 486 29.26 5.28 35.34
C SER A 486 30.00 6.42 36.05
N PRO A 487 29.66 6.74 37.32
CA PRO A 487 30.35 7.80 38.04
C PRO A 487 31.84 7.47 38.24
N MET A 488 32.68 8.49 38.26
CA MET A 488 34.09 8.34 38.60
C MET A 488 34.24 8.00 40.09
N GLY A 489 35.12 7.05 40.41
CA GLY A 489 35.32 6.60 41.79
C GLY A 489 36.26 5.42 41.90
N ALA A 490 36.30 4.76 43.06
CA ALA A 490 37.24 3.65 43.30
C ALA A 490 37.14 2.51 42.27
N ASN A 491 35.93 2.24 41.76
CA ASN A 491 35.66 1.19 40.76
C ASN A 491 35.67 1.70 39.31
N ASN A 492 35.91 3.01 39.11
CA ASN A 492 36.02 3.67 37.82
C ASN A 492 36.96 4.88 37.96
N PRO A 493 38.25 4.66 38.31
CA PRO A 493 39.15 5.74 38.71
C PRO A 493 39.44 6.72 37.56
N ASP A 494 39.40 6.22 36.32
CA ASP A 494 39.69 6.98 35.11
C ASP A 494 38.43 7.54 34.43
N GLY A 495 37.24 7.26 34.98
CA GLY A 495 35.97 7.83 34.48
C GLY A 495 35.53 7.32 33.11
N THR A 496 36.04 6.17 32.63
CA THR A 496 35.81 5.66 31.28
C THR A 496 34.64 4.68 31.17
N ASN A 497 34.14 4.18 32.30
CA ASN A 497 33.09 3.16 32.30
C ASN A 497 31.70 3.72 31.94
N PHE A 498 30.90 2.89 31.28
CA PHE A 498 29.47 3.06 31.02
C PHE A 498 28.78 1.69 31.11
N HIS A 499 27.45 1.67 31.22
CA HIS A 499 26.66 0.44 31.37
C HIS A 499 25.29 0.54 30.69
N ALA A 500 24.64 -0.60 30.50
CA ALA A 500 23.26 -0.67 30.04
C ALA A 500 22.31 -0.52 31.24
N ALA A 501 21.34 0.39 31.14
CA ALA A 501 20.26 0.59 32.10
C ALA A 501 18.96 0.09 31.48
N GLU A 502 18.41 -1.00 32.02
CA GLU A 502 17.20 -1.64 31.51
C GLU A 502 15.97 -1.19 32.31
N ARG A 503 14.89 -0.81 31.59
CA ARG A 503 13.60 -0.45 32.17
C ARG A 503 12.49 -1.26 31.51
N LEU A 504 11.78 -2.07 32.31
CA LEU A 504 10.56 -2.75 31.87
C LEU A 504 9.44 -1.71 31.64
N LEU A 505 8.75 -1.81 30.50
CA LEU A 505 7.64 -0.92 30.12
C LEU A 505 6.26 -1.46 30.49
#